data_AF-A0A979G9A4-F1
#
_entry.id   AF-A0A979G9A4-F1
#
_cell.length_a   1.000
_cell.length_b   1.000
_cell.length_c   1.000
_cell.angle_alpha   90.00
_cell.angle_beta   90.00
_cell.angle_gamma   90.00
#
_symmetry.space_group_name_H-M   'P 1'
#
loop_
_entity.id
_entity.type
_entity.pdbx_description
1 polymer ?
#
loop_
_entity_poly.entity_id
_entity_poly.type
_entity_poly.pdbx_seq_one_letter_code
_entity_poly.pdbx_strand_id
1 'polypeptide(L)'
;MRISLIILCCTLLWCSCTDSNNSTKVNYLEKLDHKGIADIDLQLKPVWYQYALLENPPENIDSLQKVIVRYCDSMVHKSNVEGRYARYFIQFFNYSDKTKSYMQGKDDFFDLHNDISQEMEDYRGEYRYEACQTDTLKGVWSVEVKSGDVFRRDTLQNNCKN
;
A
#
# COMPACT_ATOMS: atom_id res chain seq x y z
N MET A 1 -37.82 -0.82 64.91
CA MET A 1 -37.52 -1.85 63.88
C MET A 1 -38.17 -1.45 62.57
N ARG A 2 -37.40 -0.81 61.68
CA ARG A 2 -37.63 -0.68 60.23
C ARG A 2 -36.27 -0.35 59.62
N ILE A 3 -35.68 -1.31 58.90
CA ILE A 3 -34.45 -1.10 58.12
C ILE A 3 -34.91 -1.02 56.67
N SER A 4 -34.91 0.20 56.12
CA SER A 4 -35.17 0.42 54.70
C SER A 4 -33.89 0.09 53.93
N LEU A 5 -33.87 -1.06 53.25
CA LEU A 5 -32.80 -1.44 52.34
C LEU A 5 -33.12 -0.85 50.96
N ILE A 6 -32.50 0.28 50.61
CA ILE A 6 -32.58 0.84 49.25
C ILE A 6 -31.55 0.10 48.40
N ILE A 7 -32.01 -0.83 47.57
CA ILE A 7 -31.19 -1.50 46.56
C ILE A 7 -31.05 -0.53 45.39
N LEU A 8 -29.92 0.17 45.34
CA LEU A 8 -29.51 1.01 44.22
C LEU A 8 -29.06 0.09 43.07
N CYS A 9 -29.96 -0.13 42.11
CA CYS A 9 -29.68 -0.92 40.92
C CYS A 9 -28.81 -0.09 39.96
N CYS A 10 -27.49 -0.11 40.16
CA CYS A 10 -26.52 0.42 39.20
C CYS A 10 -26.44 -0.54 38.01
N THR A 11 -27.29 -0.33 37.00
CA THR A 11 -27.13 -0.94 35.69
C THR A 11 -25.87 -0.35 35.04
N LEU A 12 -24.74 -1.02 35.25
CA LEU A 12 -23.54 -0.86 34.45
C LEU A 12 -23.90 -1.34 33.04
N LEU A 13 -24.28 -0.39 32.18
CA LEU A 13 -24.26 -0.56 30.73
C LEU A 13 -22.80 -0.79 30.34
N TRP A 14 -22.41 -2.06 30.33
CA TRP A 14 -21.23 -2.50 29.59
C TRP A 14 -21.53 -2.25 28.11
N CYS A 15 -21.13 -1.09 27.62
CA CYS A 15 -20.78 -0.95 26.22
C CYS A 15 -19.62 -1.91 25.97
N SER A 16 -19.93 -3.15 25.60
CA SER A 16 -18.98 -4.01 24.92
C SER A 16 -18.66 -3.34 23.60
N CYS A 17 -17.62 -2.51 23.59
CA CYS A 17 -16.86 -2.23 22.39
C CYS A 17 -16.29 -3.59 21.95
N THR A 18 -17.02 -4.31 21.10
CA THR A 18 -16.41 -5.30 20.23
C THR A 18 -15.48 -4.52 19.32
N ASP A 19 -14.22 -4.34 19.73
CA ASP A 19 -13.10 -4.08 18.84
C ASP A 19 -13.00 -5.31 17.92
N SER A 20 -13.88 -5.38 16.93
CA SER A 20 -13.56 -6.16 15.74
C SER A 20 -12.32 -5.49 15.20
N ASN A 21 -11.20 -6.22 15.24
CA ASN A 21 -9.88 -5.77 14.80
C ASN A 21 -9.90 -5.48 13.28
N ASN A 22 -10.58 -4.40 12.89
CA ASN A 22 -10.84 -3.96 11.53
C ASN A 22 -9.73 -3.02 11.04
N SER A 23 -8.60 -2.97 11.76
CA SER A 23 -7.45 -2.19 11.31
C SER A 23 -6.95 -2.78 10.00
N THR A 24 -6.77 -1.94 8.99
CA THR A 24 -6.16 -2.36 7.73
C THR A 24 -4.76 -2.91 8.01
N LYS A 25 -4.49 -4.12 7.55
CA LYS A 25 -3.18 -4.76 7.66
C LYS A 25 -2.52 -4.79 6.29
N VAL A 26 -1.26 -4.41 6.24
CA VAL A 26 -0.44 -4.41 5.02
C VAL A 26 0.50 -5.61 5.07
N ASN A 27 0.37 -6.52 4.11
CA ASN A 27 1.23 -7.69 3.95
C ASN A 27 2.19 -7.44 2.80
N TYR A 28 3.44 -7.13 3.12
CA TYR A 28 4.49 -6.97 2.13
C TYR A 28 4.83 -8.31 1.45
N LEU A 29 4.99 -8.28 0.12
CA LEU A 29 5.27 -9.47 -0.69
C LEU A 29 6.77 -9.55 -1.02
N GLU A 30 7.58 -9.95 -0.04
CA GLU A 30 9.05 -9.98 -0.16
C GLU A 30 9.54 -10.82 -1.35
N LYS A 31 8.91 -11.96 -1.62
CA LYS A 31 9.26 -12.84 -2.75
C LYS A 31 8.98 -12.22 -4.13
N LEU A 32 8.24 -11.11 -4.20
CA LEU A 32 7.97 -10.36 -5.43
C LEU A 32 8.79 -9.06 -5.54
N ASP A 33 9.66 -8.74 -4.58
CA ASP A 33 10.58 -7.61 -4.71
C ASP A 33 11.47 -7.80 -5.95
N HIS A 34 11.41 -6.83 -6.84
CA HIS A 34 12.16 -6.85 -8.08
C HIS A 34 13.03 -5.60 -8.23
N LYS A 35 14.35 -5.80 -8.23
CA LYS A 35 15.34 -4.79 -8.65
C LYS A 35 15.92 -5.22 -9.98
N GLY A 36 15.95 -4.31 -10.95
CA GLY A 36 16.38 -4.66 -12.29
C GLY A 36 16.57 -3.45 -13.19
N ILE A 37 16.55 -3.73 -14.50
CA ILE A 37 16.63 -2.74 -15.56
C ILE A 37 15.34 -2.84 -16.36
N ALA A 38 14.67 -1.71 -16.58
CA ALA A 38 13.50 -1.62 -17.45
C ALA A 38 13.72 -0.58 -18.56
N ASP A 39 13.07 -0.78 -19.69
CA ASP A 39 12.96 0.26 -20.71
C ASP A 39 12.00 1.36 -20.22
N ILE A 40 12.54 2.57 -20.05
CA ILE A 40 11.80 3.78 -19.70
C ILE A 40 12.20 4.86 -20.71
N ASP A 41 11.25 5.20 -21.58
CA ASP A 41 11.41 6.16 -22.68
C ASP A 41 12.55 5.77 -23.66
N LEU A 42 12.57 4.50 -24.09
CA LEU A 42 13.57 3.94 -25.01
C LEU A 42 14.99 3.90 -24.43
N GLN A 43 15.08 3.89 -23.09
CA GLN A 43 16.35 3.84 -22.37
C GLN A 43 16.26 2.80 -21.26
N LEU A 44 17.26 1.91 -21.22
CA LEU A 44 17.43 0.95 -20.15
C LEU A 44 17.86 1.68 -18.86
N LYS A 45 16.97 1.70 -17.87
CA LYS A 45 17.18 2.43 -16.61
C LYS A 45 16.95 1.52 -15.39
N PRO A 46 17.65 1.77 -14.27
CA PRO A 46 17.48 1.01 -13.05
C PRO A 46 16.09 1.23 -12.45
N VAL A 47 15.45 0.14 -12.01
CA VAL A 47 14.12 0.16 -11.39
C VAL A 47 14.06 -0.70 -10.14
N TRP A 48 13.10 -0.39 -9.28
CA TRP A 48 12.78 -1.19 -8.11
C TRP A 48 11.26 -1.24 -7.86
N TYR A 49 10.69 -2.43 -8.05
CA TYR A 49 9.26 -2.68 -7.98
C TYR A 49 8.95 -3.59 -6.80
N GLN A 50 7.92 -3.23 -6.04
CA GLN A 50 7.51 -3.89 -4.82
C GLN A 50 5.99 -3.99 -4.77
N TYR A 51 5.51 -4.93 -3.95
CA TYR A 51 4.09 -5.28 -3.91
C TYR A 51 3.65 -5.54 -2.47
N ALA A 52 2.39 -5.20 -2.18
CA ALA A 52 1.78 -5.47 -0.89
C ALA A 52 0.28 -5.79 -1.03
N LEU A 53 -0.24 -6.61 -0.11
CA LEU A 53 -1.67 -6.90 0.01
C LEU A 53 -2.27 -6.15 1.20
N LEU A 54 -3.45 -5.57 1.01
CA LEU A 54 -4.24 -4.90 2.03
C LEU A 54 -5.36 -5.84 2.51
N GLU A 55 -5.28 -6.28 3.76
CA GLU A 55 -6.41 -6.90 4.45
C GLU A 55 -7.28 -5.79 5.05
N ASN A 56 -8.60 -5.85 4.83
CA ASN A 56 -9.57 -4.86 5.30
C ASN A 56 -9.21 -3.40 4.90
N PRO A 57 -8.95 -3.10 3.61
CA PRO A 57 -8.70 -1.74 3.18
C PRO A 57 -9.94 -0.87 3.37
N PRO A 58 -9.79 0.42 3.69
CA PRO A 58 -10.92 1.33 3.75
C PRO A 58 -11.46 1.61 2.33
N GLU A 59 -12.78 1.62 2.18
CA GLU A 59 -13.45 1.96 0.92
C GLU A 59 -13.37 3.47 0.59
N ASN A 60 -13.16 4.31 1.61
CA ASN A 60 -13.00 5.74 1.38
C ASN A 60 -11.59 6.06 0.85
N ILE A 61 -11.53 6.78 -0.28
CA ILE A 61 -10.28 7.10 -0.99
C ILE A 61 -9.28 7.90 -0.14
N ASP A 62 -9.75 8.82 0.71
CA ASP A 62 -8.89 9.60 1.62
C ASP A 62 -8.26 8.74 2.70
N SER A 63 -9.04 7.81 3.22
CA SER A 63 -8.59 6.86 4.24
C SER A 63 -7.60 5.88 3.64
N LEU A 64 -7.85 5.38 2.44
CA LEU A 64 -6.95 4.47 1.72
C LEU A 64 -5.61 5.14 1.42
N GLN A 65 -5.64 6.38 0.93
CA GLN A 65 -4.43 7.16 0.69
C GLN A 65 -3.62 7.38 1.98
N LYS A 66 -4.27 7.71 3.10
CA LYS A 66 -3.60 7.84 4.39
C LYS A 66 -2.94 6.54 4.83
N VAL A 67 -3.60 5.39 4.62
CA VAL A 67 -3.02 4.07 4.93
C VAL A 67 -1.77 3.82 4.08
N ILE A 68 -1.87 3.98 2.75
CA ILE A 68 -0.75 3.75 1.82
C ILE A 68 0.43 4.68 2.14
N VAL A 69 0.18 5.99 2.23
CA VAL A 69 1.23 6.97 2.51
C VAL A 69 1.90 6.70 3.86
N ARG A 70 1.12 6.44 4.92
CA ARG A 70 1.67 6.16 6.25
C ARG A 70 2.53 4.91 6.26
N TYR A 71 2.09 3.85 5.59
CA TYR A 71 2.86 2.62 5.45
C TYR A 71 4.17 2.88 4.71
N CYS A 72 4.11 3.56 3.56
CA CYS A 72 5.29 3.92 2.77
C CYS A 72 6.26 4.81 3.55
N ASP A 73 5.79 5.83 4.26
CA ASP A 73 6.64 6.70 5.09
C ASP A 73 7.36 5.92 6.20
N SER A 74 6.79 4.80 6.66
CA SER A 74 7.41 3.94 7.69
C SER A 74 8.47 2.96 7.15
N MET A 75 8.37 2.54 5.88
CA MET A 75 9.27 1.53 5.29
C MET A 75 10.26 2.09 4.26
N VAL A 76 9.91 3.19 3.58
CA VAL A 76 10.66 3.71 2.44
C VAL A 76 11.69 4.72 2.93
N HIS A 77 12.94 4.30 2.90
CA HIS A 77 14.07 5.21 3.06
C HIS A 77 14.37 5.88 1.71
N LYS A 78 13.83 7.09 1.48
CA LYS A 78 13.96 7.81 0.20
C LYS A 78 15.40 7.93 -0.31
N SER A 79 16.38 8.07 0.58
CA SER A 79 17.82 8.12 0.25
C SER A 79 18.38 6.81 -0.35
N ASN A 80 17.68 5.69 -0.19
CA ASN A 80 18.00 4.43 -0.85
C ASN A 80 17.41 4.34 -2.27
N VAL A 81 16.52 5.26 -2.64
CA VAL A 81 15.82 5.27 -3.92
C VAL A 81 16.33 6.38 -4.82
N GLU A 82 16.33 7.61 -4.31
CA GLU A 82 16.75 8.81 -5.04
C GLU A 82 18.20 8.69 -5.51
N GLY A 83 18.47 9.09 -6.76
CA GLY A 83 19.80 8.96 -7.37
C GLY A 83 20.23 7.55 -7.77
N ARG A 84 19.46 6.50 -7.42
CA ARG A 84 19.80 5.10 -7.72
C ARG A 84 18.86 4.45 -8.73
N TYR A 85 17.58 4.80 -8.68
CA TYR A 85 16.56 4.24 -9.56
C TYR A 85 15.90 5.35 -10.36
N ALA A 86 15.62 5.07 -11.64
CA ALA A 86 14.81 5.96 -12.47
C ALA A 86 13.32 5.83 -12.14
N ARG A 87 12.89 4.65 -11.70
CA ARG A 87 11.54 4.39 -11.21
C ARG A 87 11.57 3.48 -10.02
N TYR A 88 10.78 3.81 -9.02
CA TYR A 88 10.48 2.96 -7.90
C TYR A 88 8.98 2.98 -7.64
N PHE A 89 8.40 1.82 -7.31
CA PHE A 89 7.04 1.82 -6.78
C PHE A 89 6.79 0.67 -5.81
N ILE A 90 5.80 0.89 -4.95
CA ILE A 90 5.07 -0.16 -4.22
C ILE A 90 3.64 -0.15 -4.73
N GLN A 91 3.18 -1.26 -5.31
CA GLN A 91 1.79 -1.45 -5.70
C GLN A 91 1.01 -2.18 -4.62
N PHE A 92 -0.21 -1.74 -4.37
CA PHE A 92 -1.09 -2.26 -3.34
C PHE A 92 -2.30 -2.93 -3.99
N PHE A 93 -2.58 -4.15 -3.56
CA PHE A 93 -3.73 -4.93 -3.98
C PHE A 93 -4.54 -5.33 -2.74
N ASN A 94 -5.81 -5.70 -2.88
CA ASN A 94 -6.51 -6.37 -1.79
C ASN A 94 -5.86 -7.70 -1.47
N TYR A 95 -5.98 -8.14 -0.22
CA TYR A 95 -5.92 -9.55 0.12
C TYR A 95 -7.24 -10.22 -0.25
N SER A 96 -7.23 -11.06 -1.29
CA SER A 96 -8.41 -11.75 -1.84
C SER A 96 -8.08 -13.20 -2.17
N ASP A 97 -9.07 -13.97 -2.61
CA ASP A 97 -8.85 -15.33 -3.11
C ASP A 97 -7.94 -15.37 -4.35
N LYS A 98 -7.87 -14.28 -5.13
CA LYS A 98 -7.03 -14.14 -6.32
C LYS A 98 -5.59 -13.77 -5.97
N THR A 99 -5.40 -12.99 -4.91
CA THR A 99 -4.08 -12.41 -4.60
C THR A 99 -3.34 -13.09 -3.44
N LYS A 100 -4.04 -13.83 -2.56
CA LYS A 100 -3.43 -14.43 -1.35
C LYS A 100 -2.30 -15.41 -1.65
N SER A 101 -2.33 -16.08 -2.80
CA SER A 101 -1.28 -17.02 -3.23
C SER A 101 0.06 -16.31 -3.40
N TYR A 102 0.09 -15.03 -3.80
CA TYR A 102 1.32 -14.27 -3.96
C TYR A 102 2.10 -14.06 -2.66
N MET A 103 1.49 -14.25 -1.48
CA MET A 103 2.23 -14.30 -0.21
C MET A 103 3.23 -15.45 -0.14
N GLN A 104 2.95 -16.54 -0.85
CA GLN A 104 3.86 -17.68 -0.97
C GLN A 104 4.88 -17.45 -2.08
N GLY A 105 4.78 -16.36 -2.84
CA GLY A 105 5.66 -16.05 -3.97
C GLY A 105 5.56 -17.06 -5.10
N LYS A 106 6.59 -17.10 -5.94
CA LYS A 106 6.68 -17.95 -7.14
C LYS A 106 7.23 -19.35 -6.82
N ASP A 107 6.61 -20.08 -5.88
CA ASP A 107 7.09 -21.41 -5.51
C ASP A 107 6.96 -22.44 -6.66
N ASP A 108 6.22 -22.12 -7.74
CA ASP A 108 6.22 -22.89 -8.98
C ASP A 108 6.99 -22.17 -10.11
N PHE A 109 8.20 -22.67 -10.40
CA PHE A 109 9.12 -22.18 -11.43
C PHE A 109 8.50 -22.16 -12.84
N PHE A 110 7.46 -22.97 -13.09
CA PHE A 110 6.81 -23.06 -14.40
C PHE A 110 5.55 -22.20 -14.53
N ASP A 111 5.13 -21.51 -13.47
CA ASP A 111 3.94 -20.69 -13.51
C ASP A 111 4.26 -19.28 -14.04
N LEU A 112 4.35 -19.20 -15.37
CA LEU A 112 4.48 -17.96 -16.14
C LEU A 112 3.28 -16.99 -15.98
N HIS A 113 2.21 -17.39 -15.26
CA HIS A 113 0.99 -16.60 -15.07
C HIS A 113 0.95 -15.86 -13.71
N ASN A 114 1.99 -15.97 -12.87
CA ASN A 114 2.08 -15.26 -11.59
C ASN A 114 2.63 -13.84 -11.74
N ASP A 115 1.88 -12.98 -12.42
CA ASP A 115 2.06 -11.54 -12.42
C ASP A 115 0.87 -10.87 -11.72
N ILE A 116 1.07 -10.47 -10.46
CA ILE A 116 0.06 -9.78 -9.66
C ILE A 116 -0.43 -8.49 -10.34
N SER A 117 0.37 -7.91 -11.23
CA SER A 117 0.01 -6.74 -12.04
C SER A 117 -1.13 -7.02 -13.03
N GLN A 118 -1.58 -8.27 -13.18
CA GLN A 118 -2.77 -8.63 -13.97
C GLN A 118 -4.07 -8.57 -13.15
N GLU A 119 -3.98 -8.54 -11.82
CA GLU A 119 -5.13 -8.54 -10.90
C GLU A 119 -5.72 -7.12 -10.72
N MET A 120 -6.15 -6.52 -11.83
CA MET A 120 -6.60 -5.12 -11.89
C MET A 120 -7.88 -4.82 -11.09
N GLU A 121 -8.69 -5.85 -10.81
CA GLU A 121 -9.85 -5.73 -9.93
C GLU A 121 -9.45 -5.52 -8.47
N ASP A 122 -8.35 -6.15 -8.06
CA ASP A 122 -7.84 -6.06 -6.69
C ASP A 122 -6.87 -4.88 -6.49
N TYR A 123 -6.43 -4.23 -7.57
CA TYR A 123 -5.57 -3.05 -7.48
C TYR A 123 -6.22 -1.93 -6.65
N ARG A 124 -5.44 -1.38 -5.71
CA ARG A 124 -5.86 -0.33 -4.76
C ARG A 124 -5.03 0.94 -4.85
N GLY A 125 -3.92 0.92 -5.58
CA GLY A 125 -3.09 2.09 -5.77
C GLY A 125 -1.61 1.77 -5.71
N GLU A 126 -0.80 2.83 -5.75
CA GLU A 126 0.64 2.71 -5.69
C GLU A 126 1.29 3.95 -5.10
N TYR A 127 2.44 3.74 -4.47
CA TYR A 127 3.34 4.80 -4.04
C TYR A 127 4.56 4.78 -4.95
N ARG A 128 4.85 5.91 -5.60
CA ARG A 128 5.76 5.95 -6.74
C ARG A 128 6.81 7.03 -6.56
N TYR A 129 8.02 6.73 -7.04
CA TYR A 129 9.05 7.69 -7.37
C TYR A 129 9.43 7.59 -8.85
N GLU A 130 9.54 8.73 -9.52
CA GLU A 130 10.13 8.82 -10.86
C GLU A 130 11.22 9.89 -10.87
N ALA A 131 12.39 9.54 -11.37
CA ALA A 131 13.50 10.48 -11.53
C ALA A 131 13.13 11.57 -12.56
N CYS A 132 13.66 12.77 -12.37
CA CYS A 132 13.43 13.85 -13.31
C CYS A 132 14.03 13.51 -14.68
N GLN A 133 13.38 13.94 -15.76
CA GLN A 133 13.79 13.63 -17.12
C GLN A 133 15.24 14.05 -17.43
N THR A 134 15.70 15.14 -16.80
CA THR A 134 17.02 15.75 -17.03
C THR A 134 17.95 15.71 -15.82
N ASP A 135 17.51 15.16 -14.68
CA ASP A 135 18.29 15.10 -13.44
C ASP A 135 17.98 13.79 -12.69
N THR A 136 18.87 12.81 -12.80
CA THR A 136 18.67 11.48 -12.20
C THR A 136 18.87 11.46 -10.69
N LEU A 137 19.40 12.55 -10.10
CA LEU A 137 19.61 12.68 -8.65
C LEU A 137 18.36 13.17 -7.92
N LYS A 138 17.35 13.62 -8.66
CA LYS A 138 16.10 14.15 -8.13
C LYS A 138 14.92 13.48 -8.82
N GLY A 139 13.75 13.64 -8.24
CA GLY A 139 12.53 13.08 -8.80
C GLY A 139 11.26 13.59 -8.15
N VAL A 140 10.18 12.95 -8.52
CA VAL A 140 8.83 13.21 -8.04
C VAL A 140 8.37 11.99 -7.26
N TRP A 141 7.90 12.23 -6.03
CA TRP A 141 7.16 11.24 -5.26
C TRP A 141 5.66 11.51 -5.43
N SER A 142 4.91 10.47 -5.73
CA SER A 142 3.45 10.53 -5.89
C SER A 142 2.77 9.33 -5.26
N VAL A 143 1.49 9.48 -4.98
CA VAL A 143 0.62 8.39 -4.58
C VAL A 143 -0.59 8.36 -5.49
N GLU A 144 -0.96 7.17 -5.93
CA GLU A 144 -2.22 6.89 -6.59
C GLU A 144 -3.03 5.96 -5.72
N VAL A 145 -4.34 6.18 -5.68
CA VAL A 145 -5.30 5.32 -4.99
C VAL A 145 -6.52 5.06 -5.86
N LYS A 146 -7.05 3.85 -5.78
CA LYS A 146 -8.26 3.40 -6.46
C LYS A 146 -9.25 2.85 -5.43
N SER A 147 -10.49 3.34 -5.48
CA SER A 147 -11.62 2.76 -4.75
C SER A 147 -12.84 2.68 -5.65
N GLY A 148 -13.34 1.47 -5.88
CA GLY A 148 -14.32 1.20 -6.94
C GLY A 148 -13.81 1.70 -8.30
N ASP A 149 -14.61 2.54 -8.95
CA ASP A 149 -14.27 3.17 -10.24
C ASP A 149 -13.55 4.53 -10.09
N VAL A 150 -13.32 4.99 -8.86
CA VAL A 150 -12.70 6.29 -8.59
C VAL A 150 -11.19 6.15 -8.46
N PHE A 151 -10.47 6.99 -9.20
CA PHE A 151 -9.01 7.09 -9.16
C PHE A 151 -8.61 8.50 -8.70
N ARG A 152 -7.60 8.57 -7.82
CA ARG A 152 -6.94 9.84 -7.47
C ARG A 152 -5.44 9.65 -7.46
N ARG A 153 -4.73 10.64 -8.01
CA ARG A 153 -3.28 10.76 -7.93
C ARG A 153 -2.89 12.10 -7.35
N ASP A 154 -2.05 12.07 -6.32
CA ASP A 154 -1.49 13.25 -5.68
C ASP A 154 0.03 13.26 -5.76
N THR A 155 0.60 14.45 -5.92
CA THR A 155 2.05 14.65 -5.82
C THR A 155 2.41 14.93 -4.36
N LEU A 156 3.28 14.10 -3.79
CA LEU A 156 3.74 14.25 -2.40
C LEU A 156 4.96 15.17 -2.32
N GLN A 157 5.85 15.07 -3.30
CA GLN A 157 7.05 15.88 -3.39
C GLN A 157 7.48 15.98 -4.85
N ASN A 158 7.82 17.19 -5.31
CA ASN A 158 8.37 17.40 -6.64
C ASN A 158 9.70 18.16 -6.52
N ASN A 159 10.79 17.47 -6.82
CA ASN A 159 12.14 18.06 -6.81
C ASN A 159 12.67 18.33 -8.22
N CYS A 160 11.85 18.17 -9.26
CA CYS A 160 12.24 18.49 -10.62
C CYS A 160 12.25 19.99 -10.84
N LYS A 161 13.26 20.47 -11.58
CA LYS A 161 13.28 21.86 -12.01
C LYS A 161 12.17 22.05 -13.04
N ASN A 162 11.36 23.09 -12.85
CA ASN A 162 10.45 23.59 -13.89
C ASN A 162 11.24 24.17 -15.06
#